data_AF-A0A699T167-F1
#
_entry.id   AF-A0A699T167-F1
#
_cell.length_a   1.000
_cell.length_b   1.000
_cell.length_c   1.000
_cell.angle_alpha   90.00
_cell.angle_beta   90.00
_cell.angle_gamma   90.00
#
_symmetry.space_group_name_H-M   'P 1'
#
loop_
_entity.id
_entity.type
_entity.pdbx_description
1 polymer ?
#
loop_
_entity_poly.entity_id
_entity_poly.type
_entity_poly.pdbx_seq_one_letter_code
_entity_poly.pdbx_strand_id
1 'polypeptide(L)'
;SNNRFTNRVVTAVRSSLRLEHTWNEAQQTALTGFYRYNSTGQLPAYFISDVRTNGVYQSSNGQVNNQSFKSYGALAQHRIDLGFLNSRLIVGGYFDYSPSTYWARYLTIQKDVANNFYTGYTDTGRLLDDYKIDLFNTAAFAQYEVQATENLRIVGGLRYDRVQYNFSNNLSGSATSKKAAQQNIYNLVAPKLGLTYAL
;
A
#
# COMPACT_ATOMS: atom_id res chain seq x y z
N SER A 1 10.54 -26.01 -9.74
CA SER A 1 9.54 -25.30 -10.56
C SER A 1 9.80 -25.68 -12.01
N ASN A 2 8.80 -26.24 -12.71
CA ASN A 2 8.97 -26.70 -14.09
C ASN A 2 8.62 -25.59 -15.10
N ASN A 3 8.92 -24.33 -14.76
CA ASN A 3 8.57 -23.19 -15.59
C ASN A 3 9.85 -22.51 -16.12
N ARG A 4 9.91 -22.26 -17.43
CA ARG A 4 11.03 -21.58 -18.10
C ARG A 4 10.83 -20.08 -18.29
N PHE A 5 9.66 -19.54 -17.96
CA PHE A 5 9.36 -18.12 -18.06
C PHE A 5 8.72 -17.60 -16.77
N THR A 6 9.21 -16.48 -16.27
CA THR A 6 8.57 -15.75 -15.17
C THR A 6 9.20 -14.38 -15.14
N ASN A 7 8.42 -13.35 -14.84
CA ASN A 7 8.98 -12.04 -14.62
C ASN A 7 8.19 -11.26 -13.58
N ARG A 8 8.89 -10.29 -13.01
CA ARG A 8 8.31 -9.24 -12.18
C ARG A 8 9.03 -7.95 -12.53
N VAL A 9 8.28 -6.97 -13.01
CA VAL A 9 8.79 -5.65 -13.34
C VAL A 9 8.18 -4.66 -12.37
N VAL A 10 9.03 -3.92 -11.67
CA VAL A 10 8.62 -2.90 -10.70
C VAL A 10 9.11 -1.55 -11.18
N THR A 11 8.20 -0.61 -11.35
CA THR A 11 8.51 0.80 -11.61
C THR A 11 8.06 1.61 -10.41
N ALA A 12 8.92 2.49 -9.90
CA ALA A 12 8.59 3.33 -8.76
C ALA A 12 9.19 4.73 -8.89
N VAL A 13 8.39 5.73 -8.53
CA VAL A 13 8.79 7.14 -8.45
C VAL A 13 8.34 7.68 -7.11
N ARG A 14 9.20 8.46 -6.45
CA ARG A 14 8.90 9.12 -5.18
C ARG A 14 9.47 10.53 -5.24
N SER A 15 8.70 11.51 -4.79
CA SER A 15 9.17 12.88 -4.62
C SER A 15 8.53 13.48 -3.37
N SER A 16 9.27 14.34 -2.67
CA SER A 16 8.79 15.02 -1.48
C SER A 16 9.39 16.41 -1.39
N LEU A 17 8.59 17.36 -0.91
CA LEU A 17 9.02 18.70 -0.56
C LEU A 17 8.69 18.92 0.91
N ARG A 18 9.66 19.42 1.68
CA ARG A 18 9.48 19.77 3.08
C ARG A 18 9.84 21.22 3.30
N LEU A 19 8.91 21.96 3.90
CA LEU A 19 9.07 23.35 4.32
C LEU A 19 9.07 23.39 5.84
N GLU A 20 10.11 23.96 6.41
CA GLU A 20 10.24 24.12 7.86
C GLU A 20 10.27 25.60 8.22
N HIS A 21 9.60 25.94 9.31
CA HIS A 21 9.58 27.29 9.84
C HIS A 21 9.75 27.25 11.36
N THR A 22 10.75 27.96 11.84
CA THR A 22 11.02 28.15 13.27
C THR A 22 10.42 29.49 13.68
N TRP A 23 9.36 29.45 14.49
CA TRP A 23 8.67 30.65 14.98
C TRP A 23 9.48 31.32 16.10
N ASN A 24 10.09 30.51 16.96
CA ASN A 24 11.00 30.89 18.03
C ASN A 24 11.77 29.65 18.51
N GLU A 25 12.58 29.78 19.56
CA GLU A 25 13.38 28.68 20.13
C GLU A 25 12.54 27.48 20.58
N ALA A 26 11.28 27.71 20.96
CA ALA A 26 10.37 26.70 21.48
C ALA A 26 9.38 26.14 20.45
N GLN A 27 9.22 26.76 19.27
CA GLN A 27 8.16 26.41 18.34
C GLN A 27 8.65 26.27 16.91
N GLN A 28 8.35 25.12 16.30
CA GLN A 28 8.70 24.82 14.93
C GLN A 28 7.54 24.12 14.21
N THR A 29 7.24 24.54 12.99
CA THR A 29 6.29 23.87 12.08
C THR A 29 7.03 23.26 10.90
N ALA A 30 6.63 22.06 10.49
CA ALA A 30 7.04 21.44 9.25
C ALA A 30 5.81 21.04 8.43
N LEU A 31 5.83 21.38 7.14
CA LEU A 31 4.87 20.93 6.14
C LEU A 31 5.61 20.07 5.13
N THR A 32 5.14 18.85 4.91
CA THR A 32 5.70 17.93 3.92
C THR A 32 4.63 17.56 2.91
N GLY A 33 4.83 17.86 1.63
CA GLY A 33 4.05 17.32 0.52
C GLY A 33 4.82 16.19 -0.16
N PHE A 34 4.13 15.14 -0.58
CA PHE A 34 4.76 14.03 -1.30
C PHE A 34 3.90 13.48 -2.43
N TYR A 35 4.57 12.92 -3.42
CA TYR A 35 4.00 12.13 -4.48
C TYR A 35 4.69 10.78 -4.58
N ARG A 36 3.92 9.73 -4.83
CA ARG A 36 4.45 8.38 -5.07
C ARG A 36 3.71 7.77 -6.25
N TYR A 37 4.45 7.02 -7.05
CA TYR A 37 3.90 6.11 -8.05
C TYR A 37 4.61 4.78 -7.91
N ASN A 38 3.85 3.69 -7.99
CA ASN A 38 4.39 2.35 -7.98
C ASN A 38 3.54 1.48 -8.91
N SER A 39 4.18 0.72 -9.80
CA SER A 39 3.54 -0.31 -10.61
C SER A 39 4.35 -1.59 -10.52
N THR A 40 3.66 -2.71 -10.33
CA THR A 40 4.22 -4.06 -10.30
C THR A 40 3.49 -4.89 -11.34
N GLY A 41 4.15 -5.14 -12.47
CA GLY A 41 3.71 -6.10 -13.48
C GLY A 41 4.31 -7.47 -13.19
N GLN A 42 3.54 -8.53 -13.38
CA GLN A 42 4.00 -9.90 -13.14
C GLN A 42 3.52 -10.86 -14.21
N LEU A 43 4.40 -11.80 -14.55
CA LEU A 43 4.09 -13.07 -15.17
C LEU A 43 4.31 -14.20 -14.15
N PRO A 44 3.37 -14.40 -13.22
CA PRO A 44 3.54 -15.29 -12.08
C PRO A 44 3.42 -16.76 -12.46
N ALA A 45 4.47 -17.53 -12.15
CA ALA A 45 4.45 -18.99 -12.29
C ALA A 45 3.38 -19.67 -11.42
N TYR A 46 2.99 -19.07 -10.29
CA TYR A 46 2.01 -19.65 -9.35
C TYR A 46 0.56 -19.60 -9.83
N PHE A 47 0.26 -18.87 -10.92
CA PHE A 47 -1.05 -18.93 -11.57
C PHE A 47 -1.09 -19.94 -12.72
N ILE A 48 0.02 -20.64 -13.02
CA ILE A 48 0.02 -21.65 -14.07
C ILE A 48 -0.59 -22.95 -13.55
N SER A 49 -1.60 -23.46 -14.25
CA SER A 49 -2.27 -24.72 -13.90
C SER A 49 -2.56 -25.57 -15.14
N ASP A 50 -2.51 -26.89 -14.96
CA ASP A 50 -2.96 -27.85 -15.97
C ASP A 50 -4.48 -28.03 -15.88
N VAL A 51 -5.14 -28.04 -17.03
CA VAL A 51 -6.51 -28.52 -17.18
C VAL A 51 -6.46 -30.00 -17.54
N ARG A 52 -7.14 -30.83 -16.75
CA ARG A 52 -7.23 -32.28 -16.97
C ARG A 52 -8.68 -32.73 -16.99
N THR A 53 -9.00 -33.66 -17.87
CA THR A 53 -10.30 -34.34 -17.95
C THR A 53 -10.06 -35.82 -17.74
N ASN A 54 -10.70 -36.42 -16.74
CA ASN A 54 -10.50 -37.82 -16.35
C ASN A 54 -9.01 -38.18 -16.15
N GLY A 55 -8.24 -37.27 -15.56
CA GLY A 55 -6.79 -37.42 -15.34
C GLY A 55 -5.90 -37.16 -16.56
N VAL A 56 -6.47 -37.04 -17.76
CA VAL A 56 -5.76 -36.79 -19.01
C VAL A 56 -5.53 -35.30 -19.22
N TYR A 57 -4.28 -34.92 -19.50
CA TYR A 57 -3.89 -33.55 -19.82
C TYR A 57 -4.62 -33.02 -21.06
N GLN A 58 -5.19 -31.82 -20.96
CA GLN A 58 -5.87 -31.13 -22.07
C GLN A 58 -5.11 -29.86 -22.48
N SER A 59 -4.79 -29.02 -21.50
CA SER A 59 -4.12 -27.74 -21.73
C SER A 59 -3.48 -27.22 -20.44
N SER A 60 -2.73 -26.13 -20.55
CA SER A 60 -2.26 -25.37 -19.39
C SER A 60 -2.68 -23.90 -19.56
N ASN A 61 -3.09 -23.28 -18.46
CA ASN A 61 -3.51 -21.89 -18.43
C ASN A 61 -2.69 -21.10 -17.42
N GLY A 62 -2.71 -19.78 -17.53
CA GLY A 62 -2.01 -18.89 -16.63
C GLY A 62 -2.58 -17.48 -16.64
N GLN A 63 -1.87 -16.57 -15.99
CA GLN A 63 -2.28 -15.18 -15.87
C GLN A 63 -1.07 -14.26 -15.93
N VAL A 64 -1.22 -13.12 -16.61
CA VAL A 64 -0.34 -11.94 -16.48
C VAL A 64 -1.14 -10.85 -15.79
N ASN A 65 -0.50 -10.06 -14.93
CA ASN A 65 -1.20 -9.00 -14.22
C ASN A 65 -0.34 -7.75 -14.01
N ASN A 66 -0.99 -6.66 -13.64
CA ASN A 66 -0.33 -5.47 -13.14
C ASN A 66 -1.16 -4.86 -12.01
N GLN A 67 -0.47 -4.47 -10.94
CA GLN A 67 -1.02 -3.63 -9.89
C GLN A 67 -0.27 -2.30 -9.87
N SER A 68 -0.99 -1.18 -9.88
CA SER A 68 -0.36 0.13 -9.78
C SER A 68 -1.12 1.07 -8.87
N PHE A 69 -0.41 2.02 -8.26
CA PHE A 69 -1.02 3.11 -7.52
C PHE A 69 -0.23 4.40 -7.71
N LYS A 70 -0.95 5.52 -7.57
CA LYS A 70 -0.39 6.86 -7.36
C LYS A 70 -0.85 7.32 -5.98
N SER A 71 -0.05 8.13 -5.31
CA SER A 71 -0.33 8.65 -3.97
C SER A 71 0.05 10.13 -3.94
N TYR A 72 -0.88 10.95 -3.50
CA TYR A 72 -0.69 12.38 -3.27
C TYR A 72 -1.01 12.64 -1.81
N GLY A 73 -0.03 13.07 -1.03
CA GLY A 73 -0.28 13.29 0.37
C GLY A 73 0.54 14.40 0.98
N ALA A 74 0.12 14.76 2.18
CA ALA A 74 0.66 15.86 2.95
C ALA A 74 0.72 15.48 4.44
N LEU A 75 1.72 16.01 5.12
CA LEU A 75 1.92 15.91 6.55
C LEU A 75 2.20 17.32 7.09
N ALA A 76 1.39 17.77 8.02
CA ALA A 76 1.67 18.95 8.84
C ALA A 76 2.05 18.50 10.24
N GLN A 77 3.14 19.02 10.76
CA GLN A 77 3.61 18.72 12.11
C GLN A 77 4.05 20.02 12.79
N HIS A 78 3.63 20.22 14.03
CA HIS A 78 4.03 21.33 14.87
C HIS A 78 4.62 20.80 16.16
N ARG A 79 5.81 21.31 16.53
CA ARG A 79 6.54 20.98 17.75
C ARG A 79 6.51 22.19 18.66
N ILE A 80 6.17 21.94 19.92
CA ILE A 80 6.19 22.91 21.01
C ILE A 80 7.08 22.33 22.11
N ASP A 81 8.21 22.97 22.37
CA ASP A 81 9.05 22.72 23.52
C ASP A 81 8.50 23.53 24.71
N LEU A 82 8.26 22.87 25.84
CA LEU A 82 7.65 23.44 27.03
C LEU A 82 8.69 23.48 28.15
N GLY A 83 8.82 24.62 28.82
CA GLY A 83 9.76 24.76 29.94
C GLY A 83 9.43 23.87 31.15
N PHE A 84 8.17 23.46 31.30
CA PHE A 84 7.76 22.53 32.36
C PHE A 84 8.32 21.13 32.09
N LEU A 85 9.14 20.61 33.03
CA LEU A 85 9.76 19.27 32.98
C LEU A 85 10.51 18.96 31.67
N ASN A 86 11.11 19.97 31.03
CA ASN A 86 11.78 19.85 29.73
C ASN A 86 10.96 19.03 28.73
N SER A 87 9.65 19.31 28.68
CA SER A 87 8.69 18.51 27.92
C SER A 87 8.50 19.03 26.50
N ARG A 88 7.94 18.19 25.65
CA ARG A 88 7.69 18.49 24.25
C ARG A 88 6.34 17.94 23.82
N LEU A 89 5.54 18.79 23.21
CA LEU A 89 4.32 18.41 22.54
C LEU A 89 4.54 18.45 21.03
N ILE A 90 4.18 17.37 20.35
CA ILE A 90 4.17 17.27 18.90
C ILE A 90 2.73 16.99 18.48
N VAL A 91 2.16 17.84 17.65
CA VAL A 91 0.83 17.62 17.05
C VAL A 91 0.92 17.66 15.54
N GLY A 92 0.02 16.98 14.86
CA GLY A 92 0.02 17.01 13.41
C GLY A 92 -1.18 16.36 12.76
N GLY A 93 -1.25 16.58 11.44
CA GLY A 93 -2.28 16.06 10.57
C GLY A 93 -1.67 15.42 9.33
N TYR A 94 -2.33 14.39 8.83
CA TYR A 94 -1.93 13.65 7.63
C TYR A 94 -3.10 13.52 6.68
N PHE A 95 -2.83 13.64 5.40
CA PHE A 95 -3.75 13.38 4.31
C PHE A 95 -3.03 12.60 3.22
N ASP A 96 -3.69 11.60 2.64
CA ASP A 96 -3.22 10.89 1.47
C ASP A 96 -4.39 10.40 0.61
N TYR A 97 -4.35 10.74 -0.67
CA TYR A 97 -5.22 10.18 -1.70
C TYR A 97 -4.40 9.27 -2.60
N SER A 98 -4.75 7.99 -2.59
CA SER A 98 -3.99 6.91 -3.20
C SER A 98 -4.84 6.07 -4.17
N PRO A 99 -5.20 6.59 -5.37
CA PRO A 99 -5.86 5.79 -6.39
C PRO A 99 -4.96 4.66 -6.88
N SER A 100 -5.54 3.47 -7.01
CA SER A 100 -4.88 2.27 -7.50
C SER A 100 -5.72 1.54 -8.54
N THR A 101 -5.05 0.83 -9.42
CA THR A 101 -5.65 0.00 -10.45
C THR A 101 -5.04 -1.39 -10.42
N TYR A 102 -5.82 -2.36 -10.85
CA TYR A 102 -5.38 -3.72 -11.07
C TYR A 102 -6.04 -4.27 -12.31
N TRP A 103 -5.27 -4.98 -13.12
CA TRP A 103 -5.82 -5.82 -14.18
C TRP A 103 -5.08 -7.15 -14.24
N ALA A 104 -5.79 -8.15 -14.74
CA ALA A 104 -5.26 -9.47 -15.03
C ALA A 104 -5.78 -9.96 -16.37
N ARG A 105 -4.93 -10.62 -17.15
CA ARG A 105 -5.31 -11.26 -18.42
C ARG A 105 -4.98 -12.73 -18.42
N TYR A 106 -5.83 -13.48 -19.10
CA TYR A 106 -5.70 -14.92 -19.27
C TYR A 106 -4.59 -15.26 -20.26
N LEU A 107 -3.79 -16.25 -19.91
CA LEU A 107 -2.74 -16.80 -20.77
C LEU A 107 -3.05 -18.24 -21.13
N THR A 108 -2.81 -18.59 -22.38
CA THR A 108 -2.62 -19.99 -22.80
C THR A 108 -1.15 -20.34 -22.63
N ILE A 109 -0.85 -21.47 -22.01
CA ILE A 109 0.52 -21.88 -21.70
C ILE A 109 0.96 -23.01 -22.63
N GLN A 110 2.12 -22.84 -23.26
CA GLN A 110 2.76 -23.93 -23.99
C GLN A 110 3.52 -24.83 -23.01
N LYS A 111 3.23 -26.14 -23.08
CA LYS A 111 3.82 -27.17 -22.24
C LYS A 111 4.47 -28.26 -23.08
N ASP A 112 5.71 -28.59 -22.75
CA ASP A 112 6.33 -29.86 -23.11
C ASP A 112 5.79 -30.93 -22.16
N VAL A 113 4.85 -31.73 -22.64
CA VAL A 113 4.17 -32.76 -21.85
C VAL A 113 5.11 -33.91 -21.50
N ALA A 114 6.02 -34.29 -22.41
CA ALA A 114 6.93 -35.42 -22.23
C ALA A 114 7.94 -35.14 -21.10
N ASN A 115 8.49 -33.93 -21.05
CA ASN A 115 9.43 -33.51 -20.01
C ASN A 115 8.75 -32.78 -18.84
N ASN A 116 7.45 -32.55 -18.93
CA ASN A 116 6.62 -31.84 -17.95
C ASN A 116 7.12 -30.41 -17.63
N PHE A 117 7.48 -29.63 -18.65
CA PHE A 117 7.94 -28.23 -18.53
C PHE A 117 7.01 -27.24 -19.25
N TYR A 118 6.76 -26.09 -18.63
CA TYR A 118 6.15 -24.93 -19.30
C TYR A 118 7.23 -24.15 -20.04
N THR A 119 7.06 -24.01 -21.36
CA THR A 119 8.10 -23.52 -22.27
C THR A 119 7.78 -22.15 -22.87
N GLY A 120 6.50 -21.76 -22.88
CA GLY A 120 6.06 -20.45 -23.35
C GLY A 120 4.65 -20.10 -22.91
N TYR A 121 4.20 -18.91 -23.30
CA TYR A 121 2.82 -18.46 -23.13
C TYR A 121 2.36 -17.58 -24.29
N THR A 122 1.04 -17.51 -24.48
CA THR A 122 0.36 -16.55 -25.36
C THR A 122 -0.64 -15.73 -24.55
N ASP A 123 -0.53 -14.41 -24.60
CA ASP A 123 -1.54 -13.51 -24.03
C ASP A 123 -2.78 -13.47 -24.92
N THR A 124 -3.92 -13.86 -24.36
CA THR A 124 -5.19 -13.95 -25.10
C THR A 124 -5.92 -12.62 -25.21
N GLY A 125 -5.47 -11.58 -24.49
CA GLY A 125 -6.19 -10.31 -24.40
C GLY A 125 -7.42 -10.35 -23.48
N ARG A 126 -7.94 -11.53 -23.14
CA ARG A 126 -9.12 -11.70 -22.28
C ARG A 126 -8.80 -11.28 -20.84
N LEU A 127 -9.54 -10.30 -20.33
CA LEU A 127 -9.46 -9.89 -18.93
C LEU A 127 -10.06 -10.94 -18.00
N LEU A 128 -9.35 -11.22 -16.91
CA LEU A 128 -9.82 -11.99 -15.75
C LEU A 128 -10.26 -11.05 -14.63
N ASP A 129 -9.57 -9.92 -14.50
CA ASP A 129 -9.87 -8.86 -13.54
C ASP A 129 -9.52 -7.50 -14.17
N ASP A 130 -10.31 -6.49 -13.86
CA ASP A 130 -10.01 -5.09 -14.16
C ASP A 130 -10.77 -4.20 -13.18
N TYR A 131 -10.07 -3.59 -12.22
CA TYR A 131 -10.71 -2.79 -11.19
C TYR A 131 -9.83 -1.62 -10.72
N LYS A 132 -10.49 -0.65 -10.09
CA LYS A 132 -9.89 0.52 -9.47
C LYS A 132 -10.27 0.56 -7.99
N ILE A 133 -9.36 1.07 -7.17
CA ILE A 133 -9.60 1.40 -5.77
C ILE A 133 -9.12 2.83 -5.52
N ASP A 134 -10.02 3.70 -5.11
CA ASP A 134 -9.69 5.00 -4.54
C ASP A 134 -9.55 4.87 -3.01
N LEU A 135 -8.33 5.06 -2.51
CA LEU A 135 -8.04 5.02 -1.08
C LEU A 135 -7.81 6.44 -0.57
N PHE A 136 -8.61 6.89 0.39
CA PHE A 136 -8.40 8.16 1.09
C PHE A 136 -8.03 7.87 2.54
N ASN A 137 -6.93 8.44 3.02
CA ASN A 137 -6.50 8.31 4.40
C ASN A 137 -6.30 9.70 5.01
N THR A 138 -6.99 9.99 6.09
CA THR A 138 -6.77 11.18 6.91
C THR A 138 -6.45 10.79 8.34
N ALA A 139 -5.57 11.55 8.98
CA ALA A 139 -5.25 11.31 10.37
C ALA A 139 -4.89 12.58 11.12
N ALA A 140 -5.10 12.53 12.43
CA ALA A 140 -4.60 13.51 13.38
C ALA A 140 -3.83 12.78 14.48
N PHE A 141 -2.76 13.38 14.97
CA PHE A 141 -1.96 12.80 16.03
C PHE A 141 -1.43 13.84 17.01
N ALA A 142 -1.19 13.38 18.23
CA ALA A 142 -0.47 14.09 19.27
C ALA A 142 0.52 13.14 19.94
N GLN A 143 1.71 13.62 20.25
CA GLN A 143 2.72 12.95 21.04
C GLN A 143 3.24 13.93 22.08
N TYR A 144 3.29 13.47 23.32
CA TYR A 144 3.86 14.21 24.44
C TYR A 144 5.06 13.45 24.98
N GLU A 145 6.17 14.16 25.11
CA GLU A 145 7.42 13.66 25.68
C GLU A 145 7.74 14.47 26.91
N VAL A 146 8.14 13.81 27.99
CA VAL A 146 8.52 14.48 29.23
C VAL A 146 9.72 13.80 29.87
N GLN A 147 10.65 14.62 30.36
CA GLN A 147 11.71 14.17 31.25
C GLN A 147 11.16 14.22 32.67
N ALA A 148 10.56 13.11 33.12
CA ALA A 148 9.89 13.03 34.41
C ALA A 148 10.87 13.13 35.60
N THR A 149 12.09 12.62 35.41
CA THR A 149 13.26 12.83 36.28
C THR A 149 14.51 12.98 35.39
N GLU A 150 15.66 13.32 35.96
CA GLU A 150 16.93 13.40 35.20
C GLU A 150 17.22 12.12 34.39
N ASN A 151 16.85 10.96 34.94
CA ASN A 151 17.10 9.64 34.35
C ASN A 151 15.90 9.04 33.61
N LEU A 152 14.67 9.55 33.80
CA LEU A 152 13.45 8.95 33.26
C LEU A 152 12.80 9.83 32.19
N ARG A 153 12.70 9.30 30.97
CA ARG A 153 11.90 9.87 29.88
C ARG A 153 10.63 9.04 29.64
N ILE A 154 9.51 9.73 29.53
CA ILE A 154 8.20 9.15 29.21
C ILE A 154 7.72 9.72 27.88
N VAL A 155 7.18 8.87 27.02
CA VAL A 155 6.56 9.26 25.75
C VAL A 155 5.16 8.68 25.67
N GLY A 156 4.15 9.55 25.64
CA GLY A 156 2.77 9.18 25.37
C GLY A 156 2.36 9.69 23.99
N GLY A 157 1.51 8.95 23.28
CA GLY A 157 0.99 9.42 22.00
C GLY A 157 -0.35 8.81 21.66
N LEU A 158 -1.09 9.51 20.81
CA LEU A 158 -2.37 9.09 20.28
C LEU A 158 -2.45 9.50 18.82
N ARG A 159 -2.94 8.59 17.99
CA ARG A 159 -3.26 8.87 16.60
C ARG A 159 -4.67 8.37 16.28
N TYR A 160 -5.42 9.17 15.53
CA TYR A 160 -6.68 8.77 14.94
C TYR A 160 -6.54 8.74 13.43
N ASP A 161 -6.89 7.64 12.79
CA ASP A 161 -6.90 7.47 11.33
C ASP A 161 -8.33 7.21 10.86
N ARG A 162 -8.72 7.82 9.74
CA ARG A 162 -9.93 7.54 8.97
C ARG A 162 -9.53 7.15 7.56
N VAL A 163 -9.85 5.92 7.18
CA VAL A 163 -9.54 5.36 5.86
C VAL A 163 -10.83 5.06 5.12
N GLN A 164 -11.02 5.66 3.95
CA GLN A 164 -12.11 5.36 3.04
C GLN A 164 -11.58 4.56 1.84
N TYR A 165 -12.20 3.42 1.59
CA TYR A 165 -11.90 2.49 0.51
C TYR A 165 -13.08 2.47 -0.46
N ASN A 166 -12.87 2.96 -1.67
CA ASN A 166 -13.88 2.95 -2.73
C ASN A 166 -13.41 2.07 -3.89
N PHE A 167 -14.00 0.91 -4.04
CA PHE A 167 -13.71 -0.05 -5.10
C PHE A 167 -14.73 0.05 -6.23
N SER A 168 -14.26 0.01 -7.47
CA SER A 168 -15.10 -0.14 -8.67
C SER A 168 -14.49 -1.16 -9.62
N ASN A 169 -15.32 -2.05 -10.15
CA ASN A 169 -14.94 -3.07 -11.11
C ASN A 169 -15.38 -2.66 -12.51
N ASN A 170 -14.47 -2.76 -13.47
CA ASN A 170 -14.74 -2.45 -14.88
C ASN A 170 -15.35 -3.66 -15.61
N LEU A 171 -15.26 -4.86 -15.03
CA LEU A 171 -15.92 -6.05 -15.52
C LEU A 171 -17.33 -6.18 -14.93
N SER A 172 -18.25 -6.75 -15.70
CA SER A 172 -19.65 -6.93 -15.30
C SER A 172 -20.21 -8.29 -15.73
N GLY A 173 -21.34 -8.68 -15.13
CA GLY A 173 -22.03 -9.93 -15.44
C GLY A 173 -21.17 -11.17 -15.17
N SER A 174 -21.15 -12.11 -16.11
CA SER A 174 -20.37 -13.36 -16.01
C SER A 174 -18.86 -13.18 -16.24
N ALA A 175 -18.40 -11.97 -16.57
CA ALA A 175 -16.98 -11.70 -16.80
C ALA A 175 -16.15 -11.57 -15.51
N THR A 176 -16.79 -11.52 -14.34
CA THR A 176 -16.11 -11.37 -13.05
C THR A 176 -16.91 -12.02 -11.92
N SER A 177 -16.21 -12.54 -10.91
CA SER A 177 -16.81 -12.99 -9.65
C SER A 177 -16.80 -11.91 -8.55
N LYS A 178 -16.18 -10.75 -8.82
CA LYS A 178 -16.07 -9.64 -7.88
C LYS A 178 -17.32 -8.76 -7.93
N LYS A 179 -17.57 -8.03 -6.83
CA LYS A 179 -18.64 -7.03 -6.77
C LYS A 179 -18.47 -5.97 -7.86
N ALA A 180 -19.54 -5.31 -8.26
CA ALA A 180 -19.48 -4.18 -9.19
C ALA A 180 -18.84 -2.94 -8.55
N ALA A 181 -19.23 -2.63 -7.31
CA ALA A 181 -18.65 -1.55 -6.53
C ALA A 181 -18.79 -1.83 -5.03
N GLN A 182 -17.93 -1.22 -4.22
CA GLN A 182 -18.03 -1.25 -2.76
C GLN A 182 -17.39 0.01 -2.16
N GLN A 183 -18.02 0.56 -1.12
CA GLN A 183 -17.47 1.64 -0.32
C GLN A 183 -17.43 1.24 1.15
N ASN A 184 -16.27 1.35 1.77
CA ASN A 184 -16.07 1.08 3.19
C ASN A 184 -15.34 2.25 3.84
N ILE A 185 -15.68 2.53 5.11
CA ILE A 185 -14.97 3.50 5.94
C ILE A 185 -14.49 2.79 7.20
N TYR A 186 -13.22 2.95 7.52
CA TYR A 186 -12.58 2.41 8.70
C TYR A 186 -12.04 3.56 9.56
N ASN A 187 -12.18 3.43 10.86
CA ASN A 187 -11.67 4.37 11.83
C ASN A 187 -10.84 3.61 12.86
N LEU A 188 -9.69 4.15 13.24
CA LEU A 188 -8.82 3.54 14.24
C LEU A 188 -8.23 4.62 15.15
N VAL A 189 -8.27 4.35 16.46
CA VAL A 189 -7.50 5.11 17.45
C VAL A 189 -6.33 4.23 17.90
N ALA A 190 -5.11 4.73 17.73
CA ALA A 190 -3.86 4.05 18.03
C ALA A 190 -3.11 4.78 19.15
N PRO A 191 -3.24 4.34 20.41
CA PRO A 191 -2.44 4.85 21.52
C PRO A 191 -1.03 4.25 21.52
N LYS A 192 -0.07 4.99 22.08
CA LYS A 192 1.30 4.56 22.33
C LYS A 192 1.77 5.06 23.70
N LEU A 193 2.48 4.22 24.45
CA LEU A 193 3.19 4.61 25.66
C LEU A 193 4.59 3.99 25.63
N GLY A 194 5.61 4.76 26.00
CA GLY A 194 7.00 4.33 26.07
C GLY A 194 7.73 4.97 27.25
N LEU A 195 8.71 4.25 27.78
CA LEU A 195 9.52 4.64 28.93
C LEU A 195 11.00 4.36 28.59
N THR A 196 11.90 5.24 29.00
CA THR A 196 13.35 5.05 28.89
C THR A 196 14.01 5.54 30.16
N TYR A 197 14.84 4.69 30.77
CA TYR A 197 15.57 4.99 32.01
C TYR A 197 17.08 4.88 31.78
N ALA A 198 17.82 5.93 32.13
CA ALA A 198 19.27 5.94 32.12
C ALA A 198 19.81 5.40 33.45
N LEU A 199 20.66 4.36 33.36
CA LEU A 199 21.32 3.71 34.49
C LEU A 199 22.61 4.44 34.88
#